data_AF-A0AA43ERW5-F1
#
_entry.id   AF-A0AA43ERW5-F1
#
_cell.length_a   1.000
_cell.length_b   1.000
_cell.length_c   1.000
_cell.angle_alpha   90.00
_cell.angle_beta   90.00
_cell.angle_gamma   90.00
#
_symmetry.space_group_name_H-M   'P 1'
#
loop_
_entity.id
_entity.type
_entity.pdbx_description
1 polymer ?
#
loop_
_entity_poly.entity_id
_entity_poly.type
_entity_poly.pdbx_seq_one_letter_code
_entity_poly.pdbx_strand_id
1 'polypeptide(L)'
;MSRSSIKEVIKSVQQRIDNYRDRNARITNEITMLSLNATIEAARAGEAGRGFAVVATEVKHLAGQATEASRELGAIGEETSELERQFTEKECDRLSEMAQTLVQLIVRNLFECTADVRWWATDEALVHGLKSLARPAPPFIMPLNDLG
;
A
#
# COMPACT_ATOMS: atom_id res chain seq x y z
N MET A 1 -9.04 7.49 2.55
CA MET A 1 -9.77 6.31 3.06
C MET A 1 -9.46 5.00 2.32
N SER A 2 -9.13 5.00 1.01
CA SER A 2 -8.89 3.76 0.23
C SER A 2 -7.61 2.95 0.54
N ARG A 3 -6.56 3.54 1.13
CA ARG A 3 -5.25 2.86 1.30
C ARG A 3 -5.16 1.96 2.54
N SER A 4 -5.77 2.35 3.65
CA SER A 4 -5.93 1.47 4.83
C SER A 4 -6.72 0.22 4.43
N SER A 5 -7.71 0.41 3.57
CA SER A 5 -8.56 -0.67 3.05
C SER A 5 -7.78 -1.75 2.29
N ILE A 6 -6.76 -1.39 1.48
CA ILE A 6 -5.96 -2.39 0.75
C ILE A 6 -5.11 -3.25 1.70
N LYS A 7 -4.43 -2.62 2.67
CA LYS A 7 -3.65 -3.37 3.69
C LYS A 7 -4.55 -4.25 4.55
N GLU A 8 -5.72 -3.75 4.93
CA GLU A 8 -6.73 -4.51 5.66
C GLU A 8 -7.26 -5.70 4.86
N VAL A 9 -7.48 -5.53 3.54
CA VAL A 9 -7.90 -6.61 2.65
C VAL A 9 -6.82 -7.68 2.51
N ILE A 10 -5.55 -7.30 2.27
CA ILE A 10 -4.44 -8.25 2.16
C ILE A 10 -4.30 -9.05 3.46
N LYS A 11 -4.32 -8.37 4.60
CA LYS A 11 -4.26 -9.03 5.92
C LYS A 11 -5.45 -9.97 6.15
N SER A 12 -6.66 -9.56 5.74
CA SER A 12 -7.86 -10.41 5.83
C SER A 12 -7.75 -11.64 4.94
N VAL A 13 -7.24 -11.49 3.71
CA VAL A 13 -7.02 -12.60 2.77
C VAL A 13 -6.00 -13.58 3.35
N GLN A 14 -4.87 -13.08 3.86
CA GLN A 14 -3.84 -13.90 4.50
C GLN A 14 -4.41 -14.75 5.63
N GLN A 15 -5.17 -14.12 6.53
CA GLN A 15 -5.74 -14.82 7.68
C GLN A 15 -6.82 -15.84 7.29
N ARG A 16 -7.49 -15.64 6.15
CA ARG A 16 -8.41 -16.62 5.58
C ARG A 16 -7.65 -17.80 4.98
N ILE A 17 -6.57 -17.56 4.23
CA ILE A 17 -5.71 -18.61 3.67
C ILE A 17 -5.17 -19.49 4.79
N ASP A 18 -4.63 -18.90 5.86
CA ASP A 18 -4.10 -19.63 7.02
C ASP A 18 -5.18 -20.49 7.67
N ASN A 19 -6.38 -19.94 7.91
CA ASN A 19 -7.51 -20.69 8.45
C ASN A 19 -7.93 -21.87 7.56
N TYR A 20 -8.00 -21.67 6.23
CA TYR A 20 -8.35 -22.75 5.31
C TYR A 20 -7.27 -23.83 5.27
N ARG A 21 -5.99 -23.43 5.26
CA ARG A 21 -4.85 -24.33 5.33
C ARG A 21 -4.92 -25.20 6.58
N ASP A 22 -5.12 -24.59 7.75
CA ASP A 22 -5.18 -25.31 9.02
C ASP A 22 -6.37 -26.27 9.09
N ARG A 23 -7.54 -25.85 8.60
CA ARG A 23 -8.73 -26.70 8.54
C ARG A 23 -8.52 -27.88 7.60
N ASN A 24 -7.97 -27.67 6.41
CA ASN A 24 -7.69 -28.74 5.47
C ASN A 24 -6.65 -29.71 6.01
N ALA A 25 -5.60 -29.21 6.68
CA ALA A 25 -4.61 -30.07 7.32
C ALA A 25 -5.24 -30.99 8.39
N ARG A 26 -6.14 -30.45 9.22
CA ARG A 26 -6.88 -31.26 10.22
C ARG A 26 -7.75 -32.33 9.57
N ILE A 27 -8.57 -31.95 8.59
CA ILE A 27 -9.45 -32.87 7.85
C ILE A 27 -8.62 -33.98 7.20
N THR A 28 -7.50 -33.62 6.58
CA THR A 28 -6.63 -34.57 5.89
C THR A 28 -6.01 -35.59 6.86
N ASN A 29 -5.61 -35.14 8.05
CA ASN A 29 -5.12 -36.02 9.11
C ASN A 29 -6.21 -36.97 9.61
N GLU A 30 -7.44 -36.49 9.79
CA GLU A 30 -8.59 -37.31 10.18
C GLU A 30 -8.91 -38.37 9.12
N ILE A 31 -8.93 -38.00 7.83
CA ILE A 31 -9.13 -38.92 6.72
C ILE A 31 -8.00 -39.97 6.69
N THR A 32 -6.76 -39.56 6.91
CA THR A 32 -5.61 -40.47 6.96
C THR A 32 -5.79 -41.52 8.06
N MET A 33 -6.19 -41.10 9.26
CA MET A 33 -6.49 -42.00 10.37
C MET A 33 -7.66 -42.93 10.08
N LEU A 34 -8.74 -42.41 9.47
CA LEU A 34 -9.91 -43.20 9.10
C LEU A 34 -9.56 -44.27 8.06
N SER A 35 -8.76 -43.91 7.06
CA SER A 35 -8.27 -44.83 6.01
C SER A 35 -7.38 -45.92 6.57
N LEU A 36 -6.55 -45.60 7.57
CA LEU A 36 -5.71 -46.57 8.26
C LEU A 36 -6.56 -47.57 9.04
N ASN A 37 -7.55 -47.09 9.79
CA ASN A 37 -8.48 -47.95 10.53
C ASN A 37 -9.26 -48.87 9.57
N ALA A 38 -9.72 -48.34 8.43
CA ALA A 38 -10.38 -49.15 7.39
C ALA A 38 -9.43 -50.20 6.79
N THR A 39 -8.15 -49.87 6.61
CA THR A 39 -7.12 -50.81 6.14
C THR A 39 -6.91 -51.96 7.14
N ILE A 40 -6.85 -51.64 8.44
CA ILE A 40 -6.68 -52.63 9.51
C ILE A 40 -7.89 -53.58 9.56
N GLU A 41 -9.11 -53.04 9.51
CA GLU A 41 -10.32 -53.87 9.56
C GLU A 41 -10.51 -54.72 8.30
N ALA A 42 -10.13 -54.18 7.12
CA ALA A 42 -10.09 -54.95 5.88
C ALA A 42 -9.10 -56.12 5.96
N ALA A 43 -7.91 -55.92 6.54
CA ALA A 43 -6.96 -56.98 6.77
C ALA A 43 -7.48 -58.03 7.77
N ARG A 44 -8.19 -57.58 8.81
CA ARG A 44 -8.79 -58.45 9.83
C ARG A 44 -9.91 -59.34 9.27
N ALA A 45 -10.69 -58.83 8.32
CA ALA A 45 -11.72 -59.58 7.62
C ALA A 45 -11.17 -60.58 6.57
N GLY A 46 -9.86 -60.56 6.30
CA GLY A 46 -9.20 -61.48 5.37
C GLY A 46 -9.77 -61.39 3.95
N GLU A 47 -10.18 -62.54 3.41
CA GLU A 47 -10.77 -62.65 2.07
C GLU A 47 -12.02 -61.78 1.87
N ALA A 48 -12.87 -61.67 2.90
CA ALA A 48 -14.09 -60.87 2.85
C ALA A 48 -13.80 -59.34 2.85
N GLY A 49 -12.59 -58.94 3.27
CA GLY A 49 -12.17 -57.54 3.37
C GLY A 49 -11.50 -56.97 2.13
N ARG A 50 -11.24 -57.76 1.08
CA ARG A 50 -10.48 -57.31 -0.10
C ARG A 50 -11.05 -56.06 -0.77
N GLY A 51 -12.38 -55.97 -0.89
CA GLY A 51 -13.03 -54.78 -1.46
C GLY A 51 -12.83 -53.53 -0.61
N PHE A 52 -12.89 -53.68 0.72
CA PHE A 52 -12.64 -52.59 1.66
C PHE A 52 -11.17 -52.15 1.68
N ALA A 53 -10.22 -53.07 1.45
CA ALA A 53 -8.80 -52.74 1.35
C ALA A 53 -8.49 -51.81 0.16
N VAL A 54 -9.15 -52.02 -0.98
CA VAL A 54 -9.02 -51.15 -2.15
C VAL A 54 -9.55 -49.75 -1.86
N VAL A 55 -10.75 -49.67 -1.27
CA VAL A 55 -11.35 -48.37 -0.88
C VAL A 55 -10.48 -47.63 0.13
N ALA A 56 -9.96 -48.32 1.15
CA ALA A 56 -9.10 -47.71 2.15
C ALA A 56 -7.81 -47.14 1.55
N THR A 57 -7.24 -47.83 0.56
CA THR A 57 -6.05 -47.36 -0.19
C THR A 57 -6.37 -46.10 -1.00
N GLU A 58 -7.52 -46.07 -1.68
CA GLU A 58 -7.94 -44.91 -2.47
C GLU A 58 -8.21 -43.69 -1.59
N VAL A 59 -8.85 -43.87 -0.43
CA VAL A 59 -9.09 -42.80 0.55
C VAL A 59 -7.76 -42.23 1.07
N LYS A 60 -6.76 -43.09 1.32
CA LYS A 60 -5.42 -42.64 1.71
C LYS A 60 -4.73 -41.86 0.59
N HIS A 61 -4.91 -42.26 -0.66
CA HIS A 61 -4.39 -41.53 -1.81
C HIS A 61 -5.02 -40.13 -1.93
N LEU A 62 -6.34 -40.02 -1.82
CA LEU A 62 -7.08 -38.75 -1.82
C LEU A 62 -6.63 -37.83 -0.66
N ALA A 63 -6.38 -38.38 0.53
CA ALA A 63 -5.81 -37.62 1.65
C ALA A 63 -4.40 -37.08 1.32
N GLY A 64 -3.57 -37.87 0.62
CA GLY A 64 -2.29 -37.41 0.10
C GLY A 64 -2.43 -36.19 -0.81
N GLN A 65 -3.34 -36.26 -1.79
CA GLN A 65 -3.63 -35.15 -2.70
C GLN A 65 -4.16 -33.90 -1.96
N ALA A 66 -5.01 -34.08 -0.96
CA ALA A 66 -5.49 -32.97 -0.13
C ALA A 66 -4.37 -32.29 0.68
N THR A 67 -3.37 -33.06 1.11
CA THR A 67 -2.16 -32.52 1.76
C THR A 67 -1.38 -31.64 0.80
N GLU A 68 -1.23 -32.08 -0.45
CA GLU A 68 -0.51 -31.35 -1.49
C GLU A 68 -1.21 -30.03 -1.85
N ALA A 69 -2.53 -30.06 -2.06
CA ALA A 69 -3.33 -28.85 -2.25
C ALA A 69 -3.20 -27.88 -1.06
N SER A 70 -3.08 -28.39 0.17
CA SER A 70 -2.86 -27.56 1.37
C SER A 70 -1.47 -26.90 1.39
N ARG A 71 -0.46 -27.51 0.76
CA ARG A 71 0.86 -26.89 0.58
C ARG A 71 0.81 -25.78 -0.46
N GLU A 72 0.09 -25.97 -1.56
CA GLU A 72 -0.11 -24.93 -2.57
C GLU A 72 -0.80 -23.69 -1.98
N LEU A 73 -1.80 -23.87 -1.12
CA LEU A 73 -2.40 -22.76 -0.35
C LEU A 73 -1.36 -22.02 0.50
N GLY A 74 -0.39 -22.75 1.05
CA GLY A 74 0.74 -22.16 1.77
C GLY A 74 1.60 -21.26 0.90
N ALA A 75 1.93 -21.70 -0.31
CA ALA A 75 2.70 -20.92 -1.27
C ALA A 75 1.97 -19.63 -1.67
N ILE A 76 0.64 -19.70 -1.87
CA ILE A 76 -0.20 -18.51 -2.14
C ILE A 76 -0.16 -17.53 -0.97
N GLY A 77 -0.14 -18.03 0.27
CA GLY A 77 0.02 -17.20 1.47
C GLY A 77 1.38 -16.49 1.52
N GLU A 78 2.45 -17.16 1.11
CA GLU A 78 3.79 -16.55 1.02
C GLU A 78 3.84 -15.47 -0.09
N GLU A 79 3.28 -15.76 -1.26
CA GLU A 79 3.17 -14.80 -2.37
C GLU A 79 2.38 -13.54 -1.96
N THR A 80 1.28 -13.72 -1.22
CA THR A 80 0.45 -12.62 -0.71
C THR A 80 1.23 -11.75 0.28
N SER A 81 2.07 -12.36 1.13
CA SER A 81 2.92 -11.64 2.08
C SER A 81 4.01 -10.83 1.37
N GLU A 82 4.61 -11.39 0.32
CA GLU A 82 5.60 -10.68 -0.51
C GLU A 82 4.97 -9.51 -1.28
N LEU A 83 3.75 -9.68 -1.81
CA LEU A 83 2.98 -8.59 -2.41
C LEU A 83 2.71 -7.45 -1.42
N GLU A 84 2.42 -7.74 -0.15
CA GLU A 84 2.25 -6.73 0.89
C GLU A 84 3.53 -5.90 1.10
N ARG A 85 4.68 -6.58 1.14
CA ARG A 85 5.99 -5.96 1.32
C ARG A 85 6.31 -5.04 0.16
N GLN A 86 6.19 -5.54 -1.08
CA GLN A 86 6.43 -4.76 -2.29
C GLN A 86 5.51 -3.55 -2.40
N PHE A 87 4.22 -3.70 -2.06
CA PHE A 87 3.28 -2.59 -2.07
C PHE A 87 3.70 -1.48 -1.09
N THR A 88 4.17 -1.86 0.11
CA THR A 88 4.63 -0.89 1.09
C THR A 88 5.92 -0.19 0.65
N GLU A 89 6.87 -0.92 0.09
CA GLU A 89 8.13 -0.36 -0.44
C GLU A 89 7.87 0.63 -1.59
N LYS A 90 7.09 0.22 -2.59
CA LYS A 90 6.77 1.08 -3.75
C LYS A 90 6.02 2.35 -3.36
N GLU A 91 5.14 2.28 -2.36
CA GLU A 91 4.46 3.47 -1.86
C GLU A 91 5.43 4.46 -1.19
N CYS A 92 6.42 3.95 -0.43
CA CYS A 92 7.46 4.79 0.16
C CYS A 92 8.29 5.50 -0.92
N ASP A 93 8.72 4.76 -1.94
CA ASP A 93 9.48 5.32 -3.06
C ASP A 93 8.69 6.39 -3.80
N ARG A 94 7.42 6.09 -4.14
CA ARG A 94 6.54 7.04 -4.84
C ARG A 94 6.31 8.33 -4.04
N LEU A 95 6.14 8.21 -2.72
CA LEU A 95 5.99 9.39 -1.85
C LEU A 95 7.28 10.22 -1.78
N SER A 96 8.43 9.55 -1.74
CA SER A 96 9.74 10.22 -1.77
C SER A 96 9.95 10.99 -3.08
N GLU A 97 9.69 10.36 -4.23
CA GLU A 97 9.79 10.99 -5.55
C GLU A 97 8.85 12.20 -5.68
N MET A 98 7.62 12.07 -5.19
CA MET A 98 6.66 13.18 -5.16
C MET A 98 7.15 14.33 -4.28
N ALA A 99 7.67 14.03 -3.08
CA ALA A 99 8.20 15.04 -2.17
C ALA A 99 9.40 15.77 -2.81
N GLN A 100 10.31 15.04 -3.45
CA GLN A 100 11.45 15.61 -4.14
C GLN A 100 11.03 16.52 -5.30
N THR A 101 10.01 16.12 -6.07
CA THR A 101 9.43 16.94 -7.14
C THR A 101 8.83 18.23 -6.59
N LEU A 102 8.04 18.14 -5.50
CA LEU A 102 7.45 19.31 -4.86
C LEU A 102 8.52 20.28 -4.33
N VAL A 103 9.57 19.76 -3.71
CA VAL A 103 10.70 20.58 -3.25
C VAL A 103 11.35 21.31 -4.42
N GLN A 104 11.59 20.65 -5.55
CA GLN A 104 12.15 21.31 -6.73
C GLN A 104 11.24 22.41 -7.28
N LEU A 105 9.93 22.19 -7.32
CA LEU A 105 8.97 23.20 -7.75
C LEU A 105 8.96 24.42 -6.80
N ILE A 106 8.98 24.18 -5.49
CA ILE A 106 9.01 25.25 -4.48
C ILE A 106 10.30 26.06 -4.60
N VAL A 107 11.46 25.39 -4.71
CA VAL A 107 12.76 26.06 -4.85
C VAL A 107 12.79 26.92 -6.12
N ARG A 108 12.29 26.38 -7.25
CA ARG A 108 12.20 27.12 -8.50
C ARG A 108 11.29 28.34 -8.38
N ASN A 109 10.10 28.18 -7.82
CA ASN A 109 9.14 29.28 -7.66
C ASN A 109 9.70 30.39 -6.75
N LEU A 110 10.35 30.01 -5.64
CA LEU A 110 10.97 30.98 -4.73
C LEU A 110 12.09 31.75 -5.43
N PHE A 111 12.89 31.08 -6.27
CA PHE A 111 13.93 31.73 -7.06
C PHE A 111 13.36 32.72 -8.08
N GLU A 112 12.35 32.32 -8.85
CA GLU A 112 11.66 33.19 -9.82
C GLU A 112 11.09 34.43 -9.12
N CYS A 113 10.36 34.25 -8.01
CA CYS A 113 9.80 35.35 -7.24
C CYS A 113 10.88 36.29 -6.64
N THR A 114 12.00 35.72 -6.18
CA THR A 114 13.14 36.52 -5.69
C THR A 114 13.78 37.34 -6.81
N ALA A 115 13.89 36.78 -8.01
CA ALA A 115 14.41 37.47 -9.17
C ALA A 115 13.50 38.61 -9.61
N ASP A 116 12.18 38.38 -9.63
CA ASP A 116 11.18 39.41 -9.96
C ASP A 116 11.23 40.59 -8.99
N VAL A 117 11.27 40.32 -7.68
CA VAL A 117 11.39 41.37 -6.65
C VAL A 117 12.68 42.16 -6.83
N ARG A 118 13.81 41.48 -7.11
CA ARG A 118 15.08 42.15 -7.37
C ARG A 118 14.99 43.01 -8.63
N TRP A 119 14.37 42.52 -9.70
CA TRP A 119 14.19 43.24 -10.94
C TRP A 119 13.37 44.52 -10.72
N TRP A 120 12.21 44.43 -10.07
CA TRP A 120 11.40 45.60 -9.69
C TRP A 120 12.15 46.60 -8.82
N ALA A 121 12.95 46.14 -7.85
CA ALA A 121 13.73 47.03 -6.99
C ALA A 121 14.81 47.82 -7.75
N THR A 122 15.29 47.28 -8.87
CA THR A 122 16.31 47.93 -9.72
C THR A 122 15.73 48.63 -10.95
N ASP A 123 14.43 48.47 -11.22
CA ASP A 123 13.80 49.07 -12.39
C ASP A 123 13.81 50.60 -12.27
N GLU A 124 14.54 51.24 -13.18
CA GLU A 124 14.81 52.68 -13.12
C GLU A 124 13.52 53.50 -13.25
N ALA A 125 12.57 53.05 -14.08
CA ALA A 125 11.29 53.71 -14.27
C ALA A 125 10.41 53.64 -13.00
N LEU A 126 10.31 52.46 -12.38
CA LEU A 126 9.60 52.26 -11.11
C LEU A 126 10.21 53.10 -9.98
N VAL A 127 11.53 53.03 -9.81
CA VAL A 127 12.25 53.76 -8.75
C VAL A 127 12.13 55.27 -8.94
N HIS A 128 12.27 55.78 -10.17
CA HIS A 128 12.09 57.20 -10.46
C HIS A 128 10.65 57.65 -10.21
N GLY A 129 9.65 56.86 -10.62
CA GLY A 129 8.23 57.13 -10.35
C GLY A 129 7.93 57.24 -8.86
N LEU A 130 8.39 56.28 -8.04
CA LEU A 130 8.20 56.32 -6.59
C LEU A 130 8.90 57.51 -5.92
N LYS A 131 10.12 57.86 -6.35
CA LYS A 131 10.83 59.06 -5.86
C LYS A 131 10.10 60.37 -6.21
N SER A 132 9.40 60.41 -7.35
CA SER A 132 8.61 61.58 -7.76
C SER A 132 7.37 61.79 -6.89
N LEU A 133 6.75 60.70 -6.42
CA LEU A 133 5.59 60.71 -5.50
C LEU A 133 5.98 61.03 -4.05
N ALA A 134 7.20 60.71 -3.64
CA ALA A 134 7.71 60.95 -2.28
C ALA A 134 8.16 62.41 -2.03
N ARG A 135 7.99 63.33 -3.01
CA ARG A 135 8.28 64.74 -2.80
C ARG A 135 7.23 65.35 -1.85
N PRO A 136 7.62 66.07 -0.79
CA PRO A 136 6.66 66.75 0.07
C PRO A 136 5.81 67.71 -0.76
N ALA A 137 4.51 67.76 -0.48
CA ALA A 137 3.64 68.77 -1.08
C ALA A 137 4.25 70.16 -0.84
N PRO A 138 4.30 71.04 -1.86
CA PRO A 138 4.81 72.38 -1.66
C PRO A 138 4.07 73.03 -0.49
N PRO A 139 4.75 73.78 0.39
CA PRO A 139 4.11 74.41 1.53
C PRO A 139 2.90 75.20 1.04
N PHE A 140 1.75 75.00 1.70
CA PHE A 140 0.54 75.75 1.40
C PHE A 140 0.80 77.22 1.77
N ILE A 141 1.13 78.04 0.77
CA ILE A 141 1.19 79.48 0.91
C ILE A 141 -0.24 79.98 0.71
N MET A 142 -0.97 80.21 1.81
CA MET A 142 -2.20 80.97 1.76
C MET A 142 -1.83 82.43 1.43
N PRO A 143 -2.31 83.02 0.32
CA PRO A 143 -2.11 84.43 0.09
C PRO A 143 -2.82 85.21 1.21
N LEU A 144 -2.08 86.14 1.85
CA LEU A 144 -2.56 87.00 2.95
C LEU A 144 -3.81 87.84 2.61
N ASN A 145 -4.25 87.85 1.35
CA ASN A 145 -5.46 88.56 0.92
C ASN A 145 -6.77 87.82 1.23
N ASP A 146 -6.73 86.54 1.62
CA ASP A 146 -7.93 85.75 1.91
C ASP A 146 -8.23 85.61 3.42
N LEU A 147 -7.59 86.42 4.28
CA LEU A 147 -7.93 86.58 5.70
C LEU A 147 -8.65 87.92 5.90
N GLY A 148 -9.88 87.98 5.40
CA GLY A 148 -10.86 89.03 5.70
C GLY A 148 -11.93 88.53 6.64
#